data_AF-A0A533ZDG3-F1
#
_entry.id   AF-A0A533ZDG3-F1
#
_cell.length_a   1.000
_cell.length_b   1.000
_cell.length_c   1.000
_cell.angle_alpha   90.00
_cell.angle_beta   90.00
_cell.angle_gamma   90.00
#
_symmetry.space_group_name_H-M   'P 1'
#
loop_
_entity.id
_entity.type
_entity.pdbx_description
1 polymer ?
#
loop_
_entity_poly.entity_id
_entity_poly.type
_entity_poly.pdbx_seq_one_letter_code
_entity_poly.pdbx_strand_id
1 'polypeptide(L)'
;MRGRRLPVWLATLGLSLMVGVPLVAGAEPYELTKNDVMDPKLFKSTDISLFGVKLGDPESKALDILVNEKIPGVKVEQEATFVLLLDQRKPTGPMAGVRLLDGKVDLIFINNRFAFKARGIFRNILNSESPDEIRKLLGKEDFGDENVMGAAMNYEKQGFVVNYLGKDVNVEFALPQ
;
A
#
# COMPACT_ATOMS: atom_id res chain seq x y z
N MET A 1 50.58 -31.28 59.40
CA MET A 1 49.30 -30.57 59.19
C MET A 1 49.47 -29.60 58.03
N ARG A 2 48.94 -29.96 56.86
CA ARG A 2 49.16 -29.26 55.58
C ARG A 2 47.86 -28.53 55.22
N GLY A 3 47.85 -27.21 55.37
CA GLY A 3 46.77 -26.37 54.86
C GLY A 3 46.84 -26.26 53.35
N ARG A 4 45.74 -26.56 52.66
CA ARG A 4 45.53 -26.22 51.25
C ARG A 4 44.15 -25.61 51.10
N ARG A 5 44.17 -24.38 50.60
CA ARG A 5 43.07 -23.47 50.35
C ARG A 5 42.27 -23.96 49.14
N LEU A 6 40.95 -24.04 49.24
CA LEU A 6 40.03 -24.22 48.12
C LEU A 6 39.74 -22.87 47.45
N PRO A 7 39.65 -22.78 46.12
CA PRO A 7 39.50 -21.53 45.40
C PRO A 7 38.03 -21.06 45.39
N VAL A 8 37.84 -19.76 45.68
CA VAL A 8 36.58 -19.04 45.48
C VAL A 8 36.39 -18.84 43.98
N TRP A 9 35.42 -19.56 43.41
CA TRP A 9 34.84 -19.23 42.12
C TRP A 9 33.57 -18.43 42.35
N LEU A 10 33.60 -17.14 42.03
CA LEU A 10 32.41 -16.33 41.76
C LEU A 10 32.82 -15.29 40.73
N ALA A 11 32.64 -15.66 39.46
CA ALA A 11 32.79 -14.80 38.31
C ALA A 11 31.61 -13.82 38.26
N THR A 12 31.90 -12.54 38.44
CA THR A 12 30.97 -11.43 38.22
C THR A 12 31.41 -10.61 37.01
N LEU A 13 30.38 -10.10 36.32
CA LEU A 13 30.35 -9.02 35.33
C LEU A 13 30.70 -9.34 33.87
N GLY A 14 29.73 -9.02 33.00
CA GLY A 14 29.94 -8.86 31.57
C GLY A 14 28.65 -8.83 30.76
N LEU A 15 27.72 -7.94 31.09
CA LEU A 15 26.53 -7.66 30.29
C LEU A 15 26.94 -7.22 28.87
N SER A 16 26.56 -7.96 27.85
CA SER A 16 26.53 -7.48 26.46
C SER A 16 25.23 -7.93 25.80
N LEU A 17 24.18 -7.16 26.09
CA LEU A 17 22.97 -7.09 25.27
C LEU A 17 23.35 -6.43 23.94
N MET A 18 23.62 -7.24 22.92
CA MET A 18 23.49 -6.83 21.52
C MET A 18 22.23 -7.48 20.96
N VAL A 19 21.07 -6.98 21.41
CA VAL A 19 19.79 -7.16 20.73
C VAL A 19 19.52 -5.85 20.03
N GLY A 20 19.48 -5.87 18.69
CA GLY A 20 19.11 -4.67 17.94
C GLY A 20 19.52 -4.69 16.48
N VAL A 21 19.12 -5.71 15.71
CA VAL A 21 18.91 -5.50 14.27
C VAL A 21 17.43 -5.73 14.01
N PRO A 22 16.58 -4.68 13.98
CA PRO A 22 15.37 -4.72 13.21
C PRO A 22 15.69 -4.08 11.86
N LEU A 23 16.28 -4.85 10.97
CA LEU A 23 16.22 -4.57 9.53
C LEU A 23 15.50 -5.72 8.85
N VAL A 24 14.39 -6.11 9.46
CA VAL A 24 13.28 -6.65 8.71
C VAL A 24 12.35 -5.47 8.53
N ALA A 25 12.52 -4.74 7.43
CA ALA A 25 11.43 -3.99 6.83
C ALA A 25 10.35 -5.02 6.51
N GLY A 26 9.55 -5.36 7.52
CA GLY A 26 8.42 -6.28 7.38
C GLY A 26 7.57 -5.73 6.26
N ALA A 27 7.30 -6.55 5.24
CA ALA A 27 6.40 -6.16 4.17
C ALA A 27 5.09 -5.69 4.82
N GLU A 28 4.73 -4.43 4.57
CA GLU A 28 3.53 -3.82 5.14
C GLU A 28 2.33 -4.72 4.85
N PRO A 29 1.53 -5.13 5.85
CA PRO A 29 0.56 -6.22 5.70
C PRO A 29 -0.41 -6.04 4.52
N TYR A 30 -0.60 -4.80 4.06
CA TYR A 30 -1.44 -4.44 2.92
C TYR A 30 -0.66 -3.74 1.78
N GLU A 31 0.58 -4.16 1.55
CA GLU A 31 1.36 -3.77 0.37
C GLU A 31 0.72 -4.33 -0.91
N LEU A 32 0.18 -3.43 -1.73
CA LEU A 32 -0.58 -3.74 -2.94
C LEU A 32 0.20 -4.64 -3.92
N THR A 33 1.54 -4.57 -3.88
CA THR A 33 2.41 -5.26 -4.83
C THR A 33 3.00 -6.58 -4.34
N LYS A 34 2.88 -6.87 -3.03
CA LYS A 34 3.58 -8.00 -2.40
C LYS A 34 2.64 -8.97 -1.69
N ASN A 35 1.62 -8.45 -1.01
CA ASN A 35 0.85 -9.23 -0.06
C ASN A 35 -0.54 -9.58 -0.60
N ASP A 36 -0.93 -10.86 -0.49
CA ASP A 36 -2.24 -11.35 -0.90
C ASP A 36 -3.23 -11.21 0.26
N VAL A 37 -3.90 -10.05 0.31
CA VAL A 37 -4.98 -9.79 1.27
C VAL A 37 -6.30 -10.19 0.63
N MET A 38 -7.04 -11.09 1.28
CA MET A 38 -8.28 -11.65 0.71
C MET A 38 -9.56 -11.23 1.43
N ASP A 39 -9.48 -10.78 2.68
CA ASP A 39 -10.65 -10.37 3.45
C ASP A 39 -10.86 -8.85 3.36
N PRO A 40 -11.94 -8.37 2.73
CA PRO A 40 -12.23 -6.95 2.59
C PRO A 40 -12.46 -6.24 3.92
N LYS A 41 -12.79 -6.96 4.98
CA LYS A 41 -13.09 -6.37 6.29
C LYS A 41 -11.84 -6.06 7.10
N LEU A 42 -10.69 -6.63 6.72
CA LEU A 42 -9.46 -6.51 7.50
C LEU A 42 -8.62 -5.29 7.16
N PHE A 43 -8.83 -4.65 6.00
CA PHE A 43 -8.01 -3.52 5.58
C PHE A 43 -8.72 -2.18 5.75
N LYS A 44 -7.95 -1.16 6.13
CA LYS A 44 -8.31 0.25 6.06
C LYS A 44 -7.36 0.96 5.11
N SER A 45 -7.80 2.03 4.48
CA SER A 45 -6.98 2.84 3.58
C SER A 45 -5.66 3.29 4.22
N THR A 46 -5.65 3.55 5.53
CA THR A 46 -4.46 3.93 6.30
C THR A 46 -3.37 2.85 6.33
N ASP A 47 -3.72 1.60 6.12
CA ASP A 47 -2.79 0.48 6.14
C ASP A 47 -2.28 0.12 4.73
N ILE A 48 -2.91 0.66 3.69
CA ILE A 48 -2.56 0.44 2.29
C ILE A 48 -1.21 1.08 1.98
N SER A 49 -0.37 0.32 1.30
CA SER A 49 0.95 0.76 0.85
C SER A 49 1.14 0.50 -0.64
N LEU A 50 1.67 1.50 -1.33
CA LEU A 50 2.09 1.44 -2.73
C LEU A 50 3.63 1.54 -2.77
N PHE A 51 4.31 0.40 -2.99
CA PHE A 51 5.77 0.30 -2.97
C PHE A 51 6.42 0.77 -1.66
N GLY A 52 5.71 0.70 -0.53
CA GLY A 52 6.19 1.18 0.78
C GLY A 52 5.72 2.59 1.15
N VAL A 53 5.00 3.28 0.26
CA VAL A 53 4.41 4.60 0.49
C VAL A 53 2.95 4.46 0.94
N LYS A 54 2.61 5.12 2.05
CA LYS A 54 1.28 5.12 2.67
C LYS A 54 0.66 6.51 2.69
N LEU A 55 -0.64 6.57 2.95
CA LEU A 55 -1.32 7.80 3.30
C LEU A 55 -0.69 8.43 4.56
N GLY A 56 -0.48 9.74 4.52
CA GLY A 56 0.16 10.51 5.58
C GLY A 56 1.68 10.47 5.61
N ASP A 57 2.33 9.65 4.77
CA ASP A 57 3.79 9.69 4.62
C ASP A 57 4.22 11.09 4.13
N PRO A 58 5.39 11.58 4.59
CA PRO A 58 5.91 12.86 4.11
C PRO A 58 6.24 12.79 2.63
N GLU A 59 6.08 13.90 1.93
CA GLU A 59 6.42 14.06 0.51
C GLU A 59 7.84 13.58 0.21
N SER A 60 8.81 13.87 1.09
CA SER A 60 10.20 13.43 0.91
C SER A 60 10.34 11.92 0.82
N LYS A 61 9.58 11.14 1.61
CA LYS A 61 9.59 9.68 1.54
C LYS A 61 8.97 9.18 0.24
N ALA A 62 7.85 9.80 -0.18
CA ALA A 62 7.20 9.43 -1.43
C ALA A 62 8.10 9.69 -2.64
N LEU A 63 8.80 10.83 -2.67
CA LEU A 63 9.76 11.15 -3.74
C LEU A 63 10.96 10.20 -3.73
N ASP A 64 11.49 9.88 -2.55
CA ASP A 64 12.63 8.95 -2.46
C ASP A 64 12.26 7.57 -3.00
N ILE A 65 11.17 6.99 -2.53
CA ILE A 65 10.75 5.64 -2.89
C ILE A 65 10.19 5.55 -4.31
N LEU A 66 9.35 6.51 -4.73
CA LEU A 66 8.66 6.39 -6.02
C LEU A 66 9.44 7.01 -7.18
N VAL A 67 10.30 8.00 -6.94
CA VAL A 67 11.03 8.71 -8.00
C VAL A 67 12.49 8.29 -8.04
N ASN A 68 13.17 8.26 -6.90
CA ASN A 68 14.62 8.01 -6.86
C ASN A 68 14.93 6.51 -6.92
N GLU A 69 14.13 5.67 -6.26
CA GLU A 69 14.30 4.23 -6.36
C GLU A 69 13.79 3.68 -7.71
N LYS A 70 14.56 2.74 -8.26
CA LYS A 70 14.20 2.10 -9.53
C LYS A 70 13.15 1.03 -9.30
N ILE A 71 11.91 1.32 -9.66
CA ILE A 71 10.82 0.33 -9.67
C ILE A 71 10.80 -0.44 -11.00
N PRO A 72 10.96 -1.78 -11.00
CA PRO A 72 11.00 -2.56 -12.24
C PRO A 72 9.73 -2.45 -13.11
N GLY A 73 9.92 -2.08 -14.38
CA GLY A 73 8.85 -1.96 -15.37
C GLY A 73 7.92 -0.76 -15.15
N VAL A 74 8.33 0.22 -14.35
CA VAL A 74 7.56 1.44 -14.08
C VAL A 74 8.33 2.63 -14.62
N LYS A 75 7.63 3.49 -15.37
CA LYS A 75 8.06 4.85 -15.66
C LYS A 75 7.36 5.79 -14.68
N VAL A 76 8.10 6.73 -14.12
CA VAL A 76 7.58 7.68 -13.13
C VAL A 76 7.51 9.05 -13.79
N GLU A 77 6.38 9.74 -13.62
CA GLU A 77 6.15 11.11 -14.07
C GLU A 77 5.63 11.95 -12.91
N GLN A 78 6.07 13.19 -12.80
CA GLN A 78 5.58 14.13 -11.80
C GLN A 78 4.78 15.22 -12.50
N GLU A 79 3.51 15.37 -12.11
CA GLU A 79 2.58 16.34 -12.71
C GLU A 79 1.84 17.10 -11.62
N ALA A 80 2.14 18.40 -11.49
CA ALA A 80 1.62 19.24 -10.41
C ALA A 80 1.83 18.59 -9.03
N THR A 81 0.76 18.20 -8.36
CA THR A 81 0.78 17.55 -7.03
C THR A 81 0.86 16.03 -7.11
N PHE A 82 0.96 15.43 -8.29
CA PHE A 82 0.92 13.98 -8.45
C PHE A 82 2.29 13.39 -8.79
N VAL A 83 2.55 12.21 -8.22
CA VAL A 83 3.58 11.29 -8.69
C VAL A 83 2.86 10.12 -9.36
N LEU A 84 2.95 10.06 -10.68
CA LEU A 84 2.25 9.12 -11.55
C LEU A 84 3.18 7.96 -11.91
N LEU A 85 2.66 6.74 -11.79
CA LEU A 85 3.33 5.51 -12.16
C LEU A 85 2.69 4.97 -13.44
N LEU A 86 3.47 4.87 -14.52
CA LEU A 86 3.04 4.37 -15.82
C LEU A 86 3.71 3.02 -16.10
N ASP A 87 3.05 2.16 -16.88
CA ASP A 87 3.71 0.96 -17.42
C ASP A 87 4.80 1.39 -18.41
N GLN A 88 6.05 1.04 -18.10
CA GLN A 88 7.20 1.40 -18.93
C GLN A 88 7.11 0.83 -20.36
N ARG A 89 6.45 -0.33 -20.55
CA ARG A 89 6.31 -0.98 -21.87
C ARG A 89 5.21 -0.33 -22.70
N LYS A 90 4.19 0.24 -22.05
CA LYS A 90 3.02 0.85 -22.70
C LYS A 90 2.49 2.03 -21.88
N PRO A 91 3.13 3.20 -21.94
CA PRO A 91 2.77 4.37 -21.13
C PRO A 91 1.56 5.12 -21.70
N THR A 92 0.41 4.45 -21.82
CA THR A 92 -0.84 5.03 -22.35
C THR A 92 -1.65 5.79 -21.28
N GLY A 93 -1.16 5.84 -20.06
CA GLY A 93 -1.76 6.54 -18.92
C GLY A 93 -1.23 6.00 -17.58
N PRO A 94 -1.45 6.73 -16.47
CA PRO A 94 -1.11 6.26 -15.13
C PRO A 94 -1.83 4.96 -14.79
N MET A 95 -1.09 3.99 -14.27
CA MET A 95 -1.67 2.77 -13.70
C MET A 95 -1.82 2.89 -12.18
N ALA A 96 -0.99 3.71 -11.54
CA ALA A 96 -1.06 3.98 -10.11
C ALA A 96 -0.40 5.34 -9.82
N GLY A 97 -0.51 5.81 -8.59
CA GLY A 97 0.22 6.99 -8.16
C GLY A 97 -0.21 7.48 -6.80
N VAL A 98 0.41 8.58 -6.40
CA VAL A 98 0.08 9.29 -5.18
C VAL A 98 -0.18 10.76 -5.49
N ARG A 99 -1.03 11.40 -4.68
CA ARG A 99 -1.15 12.84 -4.62
C ARG A 99 -0.47 13.36 -3.35
N LEU A 100 0.24 14.46 -3.52
CA LEU A 100 0.97 15.19 -2.50
C LEU A 100 0.20 16.47 -2.20
N LEU A 101 -0.22 16.64 -0.96
CA LEU A 101 -0.91 17.84 -0.50
C LEU A 101 -0.42 18.18 0.90
N ASP A 102 -0.14 19.46 1.14
CA ASP A 102 0.36 19.94 2.43
C ASP A 102 1.61 19.19 2.94
N GLY A 103 2.52 18.82 2.01
CA GLY A 103 3.78 18.16 2.32
C GLY A 103 3.66 16.67 2.69
N LYS A 104 2.51 16.04 2.45
CA LYS A 104 2.25 14.62 2.73
C LYS A 104 1.48 13.95 1.60
N VAL A 105 1.50 12.62 1.59
CA VAL A 105 0.65 11.80 0.72
C VAL A 105 -0.78 11.86 1.23
N ASP A 106 -1.70 12.45 0.47
CA ASP A 106 -3.11 12.59 0.88
C ASP A 106 -4.04 11.62 0.13
N LEU A 107 -3.58 11.09 -1.00
CA LEU A 107 -4.30 10.11 -1.80
C LEU A 107 -3.35 9.11 -2.45
N ILE A 108 -3.76 7.84 -2.49
CA ILE A 108 -3.15 6.78 -3.30
C ILE A 108 -4.22 6.33 -4.30
N PHE A 109 -3.87 6.16 -5.57
CA PHE A 109 -4.78 5.59 -6.56
C PHE A 109 -4.14 4.45 -7.34
N ILE A 110 -4.98 3.51 -7.76
CA ILE A 110 -4.63 2.42 -8.68
C ILE A 110 -5.74 2.25 -9.72
N ASN A 111 -5.37 1.85 -10.92
CA ASN A 111 -6.26 1.61 -12.04
C ASN A 111 -6.12 0.15 -12.53
N ASN A 112 -7.07 -0.37 -13.32
CA ASN A 112 -7.04 -1.72 -13.88
C ASN A 112 -5.75 -2.06 -14.65
N ARG A 113 -5.07 -1.05 -15.21
CA ARG A 113 -3.72 -1.21 -15.80
C ARG A 113 -2.68 -1.72 -14.78
N PHE A 114 -2.87 -1.50 -13.48
CA PHE A 114 -2.00 -1.96 -12.39
C PHE A 114 -2.30 -3.39 -11.94
N ALA A 115 -3.37 -4.03 -12.44
CA ALA A 115 -3.82 -5.34 -11.97
C ALA A 115 -2.73 -6.42 -12.02
N PHE A 116 -1.78 -6.33 -12.96
CA PHE A 116 -0.67 -7.28 -13.08
C PHE A 116 0.40 -7.13 -11.99
N LYS A 117 0.46 -5.98 -11.32
CA LYS A 117 1.31 -5.72 -10.14
C LYS A 117 0.56 -5.90 -8.84
N ALA A 118 -0.76 -5.70 -8.85
CA ALA A 118 -1.61 -5.88 -7.68
C ALA A 118 -1.68 -7.35 -7.21
N ARG A 119 -1.99 -7.52 -5.94
CA ARG A 119 -2.18 -8.80 -5.26
C ARG A 119 -3.51 -8.86 -4.53
N GLY A 120 -3.91 -10.07 -4.12
CA GLY A 120 -5.13 -10.32 -3.37
C GLY A 120 -6.41 -9.71 -3.96
N ILE A 121 -7.24 -9.14 -3.09
CA ILE A 121 -8.56 -8.61 -3.41
C ILE A 121 -8.51 -7.44 -4.40
N PHE A 122 -7.49 -6.58 -4.33
CA PHE A 122 -7.36 -5.46 -5.26
C PHE A 122 -7.07 -5.90 -6.67
N ARG A 123 -6.32 -6.99 -6.87
CA ARG A 123 -6.19 -7.59 -8.21
C ARG A 123 -7.55 -8.06 -8.75
N ASN A 124 -8.41 -8.61 -7.90
CA ASN A 124 -9.73 -9.08 -8.32
C ASN A 124 -10.67 -7.90 -8.63
N ILE A 125 -10.66 -6.85 -7.80
CA ILE A 125 -11.41 -5.61 -8.03
C ILE A 125 -10.98 -4.99 -9.37
N LEU A 126 -9.69 -4.83 -9.59
CA LEU A 126 -9.14 -4.24 -10.80
C LEU A 126 -9.40 -5.05 -12.09
N ASN A 127 -9.72 -6.34 -11.97
CA ASN A 127 -10.11 -7.20 -13.09
C ASN A 127 -11.64 -7.42 -13.18
N SER A 128 -12.43 -6.78 -12.32
CA SER A 128 -13.88 -6.98 -12.32
C SER A 128 -14.51 -6.43 -13.61
N GLU A 129 -15.49 -7.15 -14.14
CA GLU A 129 -16.19 -6.80 -15.37
C GLU A 129 -17.52 -6.08 -15.11
N SER A 130 -17.90 -5.89 -13.85
CA SER A 130 -19.11 -5.15 -13.48
C SER A 130 -19.07 -4.62 -12.04
N PRO A 131 -19.90 -3.61 -11.71
CA PRO A 131 -20.13 -3.19 -10.33
C PRO A 131 -20.62 -4.33 -9.41
N ASP A 132 -21.42 -5.25 -9.93
CA ASP A 132 -21.95 -6.39 -9.15
C ASP A 132 -20.85 -7.38 -8.73
N GLU A 133 -19.82 -7.59 -9.54
CA GLU A 133 -18.65 -8.36 -9.14
C GLU A 133 -17.87 -7.68 -8.02
N ILE A 134 -17.73 -6.36 -8.08
CA ILE A 134 -17.08 -5.57 -7.03
C ILE A 134 -17.85 -5.70 -5.71
N ARG A 135 -19.19 -5.62 -5.75
CA ARG A 135 -20.04 -5.82 -4.57
C ARG A 135 -19.96 -7.25 -4.00
N LYS A 136 -19.76 -8.27 -4.83
CA LYS A 136 -19.51 -9.64 -4.36
C LYS A 136 -18.17 -9.77 -3.63
N LEU A 137 -17.16 -9.02 -4.07
CA LEU A 137 -15.82 -9.03 -3.47
C LEU A 137 -15.77 -8.23 -2.17
N LEU A 138 -16.31 -7.02 -2.17
CA LEU A 138 -16.18 -6.04 -1.08
C LEU A 138 -17.38 -6.01 -0.13
N GLY A 139 -18.51 -6.56 -0.53
CA GLY A 139 -19.80 -6.29 0.07
C GLY A 139 -20.42 -5.00 -0.45
N LYS A 140 -21.57 -4.65 0.13
CA LYS A 140 -22.30 -3.43 -0.21
C LYS A 140 -21.55 -2.20 0.29
N GLU A 141 -21.41 -1.22 -0.61
CA GLU A 141 -20.90 0.11 -0.35
C GLU A 141 -21.77 0.88 0.65
N ASP A 142 -21.17 1.86 1.34
CA ASP A 142 -21.90 2.75 2.25
C ASP A 142 -22.81 3.69 1.44
N PHE A 143 -22.27 4.25 0.36
CA PHE A 143 -22.98 5.11 -0.58
C PHE A 143 -22.52 4.83 -2.01
N GLY A 144 -23.43 4.89 -2.98
CA GLY A 144 -23.08 4.69 -4.38
C GLY A 144 -23.94 5.51 -5.32
N ASP A 145 -23.36 5.84 -6.48
CA ASP A 145 -24.07 6.40 -7.63
C ASP A 145 -23.84 5.48 -8.82
N GLU A 146 -24.90 5.18 -9.57
CA GLU A 146 -24.86 4.32 -10.74
C GLU A 146 -25.64 4.99 -11.87
N ASN A 147 -24.94 5.23 -12.98
CA ASN A 147 -25.47 5.89 -14.15
C ASN A 147 -24.97 5.20 -15.42
N VAL A 148 -25.41 5.70 -16.59
CA VAL A 148 -25.07 5.11 -17.90
C VAL A 148 -23.56 5.10 -18.16
N MET A 149 -22.81 6.06 -17.59
CA MET A 149 -21.37 6.19 -17.80
C MET A 149 -20.55 5.33 -16.83
N GLY A 150 -21.15 4.86 -15.74
CA GLY A 150 -20.49 4.01 -14.77
C GLY A 150 -21.07 4.07 -13.36
N ALA A 151 -20.34 3.49 -12.43
CA ALA A 151 -20.68 3.45 -11.01
C ALA A 151 -19.54 4.00 -10.14
N ALA A 152 -19.89 4.75 -9.10
CA ALA A 152 -19.01 5.14 -8.00
C ALA A 152 -19.49 4.45 -6.73
N MET A 153 -18.67 3.58 -6.15
CA MET A 153 -18.96 2.79 -4.95
C MET A 153 -18.07 3.26 -3.79
N ASN A 154 -18.66 3.92 -2.80
CA ASN A 154 -17.94 4.54 -1.69
C ASN A 154 -17.96 3.61 -0.47
N TYR A 155 -16.78 3.16 -0.06
CA TYR A 155 -16.53 2.36 1.14
C TYR A 155 -15.91 3.27 2.20
N GLU A 156 -16.69 4.26 2.64
CA GLU A 156 -16.23 5.37 3.50
C GLU A 156 -15.63 4.86 4.81
N LYS A 157 -16.22 3.84 5.42
CA LYS A 157 -15.71 3.23 6.66
C LYS A 157 -14.31 2.63 6.51
N GLN A 158 -13.99 2.16 5.31
CA GLN A 158 -12.68 1.63 4.96
C GLN A 158 -11.76 2.68 4.32
N GLY A 159 -12.27 3.87 3.99
CA GLY A 159 -11.52 5.00 3.45
C GLY A 159 -11.16 4.88 1.97
N PHE A 160 -11.98 4.22 1.16
CA PHE A 160 -11.71 4.12 -0.27
C PHE A 160 -12.97 4.16 -1.14
N VAL A 161 -12.77 4.51 -2.41
CA VAL A 161 -13.81 4.55 -3.44
C VAL A 161 -13.39 3.68 -4.61
N VAL A 162 -14.33 2.95 -5.19
CA VAL A 162 -14.13 2.23 -6.45
C VAL A 162 -14.97 2.89 -7.53
N ASN A 163 -14.30 3.42 -8.55
CA ASN A 163 -14.93 4.01 -9.73
C ASN A 163 -14.85 3.01 -10.90
N TYR A 164 -16.01 2.60 -11.40
CA TYR A 164 -16.17 1.73 -12.56
C TYR A 164 -16.71 2.55 -13.72
N LEU A 165 -15.87 2.88 -14.71
CA LEU A 165 -16.21 3.75 -15.84
C LEU A 165 -15.97 3.02 -17.16
N GLY A 166 -17.05 2.57 -17.81
CA GLY A 166 -16.93 1.73 -19.01
C GLY A 166 -16.21 0.40 -18.72
N LYS A 167 -14.93 0.30 -19.10
CA LYS A 167 -14.07 -0.86 -18.80
C LYS A 167 -12.93 -0.54 -17.83
N ASP A 168 -12.80 0.72 -17.43
CA ASP A 168 -11.77 1.16 -16.51
C ASP A 168 -12.28 1.02 -15.07
N VAL A 169 -11.47 0.40 -14.23
CA VAL A 169 -11.70 0.31 -12.78
C VAL A 169 -10.61 1.11 -12.09
N ASN A 170 -11.00 2.06 -11.26
CA ASN A 170 -10.09 2.84 -10.43
C ASN A 170 -10.43 2.62 -8.97
N VAL A 171 -9.41 2.53 -8.13
CA VAL A 171 -9.55 2.52 -6.67
C VAL A 171 -8.75 3.69 -6.12
N GLU A 172 -9.41 4.52 -5.33
CA GLU A 172 -8.81 5.69 -4.68
C GLU A 172 -8.90 5.51 -3.17
N PHE A 173 -7.75 5.62 -2.51
CA PHE A 173 -7.61 5.55 -1.06
C PHE A 173 -7.33 6.95 -0.54
N ALA A 174 -8.10 7.36 0.47
CA ALA A 174 -7.91 8.61 1.18
C ALA A 174 -7.99 8.35 2.69
N LEU A 175 -7.48 9.28 3.49
CA LEU A 175 -7.71 9.20 4.93
C LEU A 175 -9.23 9.26 5.20
N PRO A 176 -9.78 8.38 6.06
CA PRO A 176 -11.17 8.47 6.46
C PRO A 176 -11.48 9.87 7.02
N GLN A 177 -12.63 10.44 6.66
CA GLN A 177 -13.09 11.73 7.18
C GLN A 177 -13.72 11.60 8.57
#